data_AF-A0AA39HL58-F1
#
_entry.id   AF-A0AA39HL58-F1
#
_cell.length_a   1.000
_cell.length_b   1.000
_cell.length_c   1.000
_cell.angle_alpha   90.00
_cell.angle_beta   90.00
_cell.angle_gamma   90.00
#
_symmetry.space_group_name_H-M   'P 1'
#
loop_
_entity.id
_entity.type
_entity.pdbx_description
1 polymer ?
#
loop_
_entity_poly.entity_id
_entity_poly.type
_entity_poly.pdbx_seq_one_letter_code
_entity_poly.pdbx_strand_id
1 'polypeptide(L)'
;MKLIALVAATIFIATFGSGTIEATRSAPYVPDKCNYDSFLRFEHKYKSRCEDTDHYHFHKDRHYLNLMEEFQTLAPEKLRCHFIAEVKDFLDAEGFTKCSRIFHYFAASRSCVEEAETDTSAEFGECMRHLAVQRPEKTFDCKAYVQCVHRVYLDKCGKRALAMTCDRYIATFRDLDFHLGVTCDSWDDFFAYCETVTPY
;
A
#
# COMPACT_ATOMS: atom_id res chain seq x y z
N MET A 1 -40.14 41.36 41.77
CA MET A 1 -40.03 41.79 40.35
C MET A 1 -38.64 41.47 39.85
N LYS A 2 -38.58 40.80 38.69
CA LYS A 2 -37.36 40.27 38.07
C LYS A 2 -36.40 41.40 37.68
N LEU A 3 -35.11 41.23 37.95
CA LEU A 3 -34.05 41.92 37.20
C LEU A 3 -32.93 40.94 36.89
N ILE A 4 -32.61 40.93 35.61
CA ILE A 4 -31.77 40.01 34.85
C ILE A 4 -30.30 40.35 35.16
N ALA A 5 -29.54 39.39 35.69
CA ALA A 5 -28.09 39.49 35.76
C ALA A 5 -27.50 38.77 34.54
N LEU A 6 -27.05 39.59 33.59
CA LEU A 6 -26.33 39.22 32.38
C LEU A 6 -24.90 38.85 32.78
N VAL A 7 -24.52 37.57 32.76
CA VAL A 7 -23.11 37.15 32.83
C VAL A 7 -22.66 36.86 31.41
N ALA A 8 -21.93 37.81 30.83
CA ALA A 8 -21.22 37.62 29.58
C ALA A 8 -20.04 36.68 29.83
N ALA A 9 -20.21 35.40 29.53
CA ALA A 9 -19.11 34.46 29.40
C ALA A 9 -18.51 34.62 28.00
N THR A 10 -17.37 35.29 27.94
CA THR A 10 -16.57 35.44 26.72
C THR A 10 -16.03 34.07 26.34
N ILE A 11 -16.50 33.57 25.20
CA ILE A 11 -16.09 32.29 24.62
C ILE A 11 -14.64 32.40 24.10
N PHE A 12 -13.85 31.37 24.41
CA PHE A 12 -12.49 31.12 23.95
C PHE A 12 -12.35 31.29 22.43
N ILE A 13 -11.39 32.12 22.00
CA ILE A 13 -10.77 31.99 20.68
C ILE A 13 -9.33 31.57 20.92
N ALA A 14 -9.11 30.27 21.03
CA ALA A 14 -7.82 29.68 20.69
C ALA A 14 -7.95 29.25 19.23
N THR A 15 -7.38 30.04 18.32
CA THR A 15 -7.14 29.63 16.93
C THR A 15 -6.06 28.55 16.94
N PHE A 16 -6.45 27.32 17.23
CA PHE A 16 -5.70 26.15 16.78
C PHE A 16 -5.96 26.02 15.28
N GLY A 17 -4.89 26.04 14.49
CA GLY A 17 -4.95 25.85 13.05
C GLY A 17 -5.74 24.59 12.70
N SER A 18 -6.90 24.80 12.12
CA SER A 18 -7.64 23.85 11.29
C SER A 18 -6.80 23.54 10.05
N GLY A 19 -6.64 22.30 9.58
CA GLY A 19 -7.26 21.06 10.00
C GLY A 19 -6.49 19.88 9.40
N THR A 20 -6.41 18.81 10.20
CA THR A 20 -6.71 17.44 9.78
C THR A 20 -6.63 17.16 8.28
N ILE A 21 -5.49 16.65 7.83
CA ILE A 21 -5.41 15.79 6.64
C ILE A 21 -5.93 14.41 7.08
N GLU A 22 -7.23 14.31 7.35
CA GLU A 22 -7.89 13.04 7.64
C GLU A 22 -9.39 13.21 7.41
N ALA A 23 -9.83 12.87 6.19
CA ALA A 23 -10.99 12.03 5.92
C ALA A 23 -11.61 12.35 4.54
N THR A 24 -11.31 11.49 3.55
CA THR A 24 -12.25 11.26 2.46
C THR A 24 -12.37 9.78 2.08
N ARG A 25 -12.36 8.85 3.06
CA ARG A 25 -13.11 7.58 2.93
C ARG A 25 -13.18 6.76 4.22
N SER A 26 -14.33 6.11 4.39
CA SER A 26 -14.75 5.28 5.53
C SER A 26 -14.34 3.80 5.44
N ALA A 27 -13.54 3.42 4.44
CA ALA A 27 -12.78 2.18 4.44
C ALA A 27 -11.62 2.34 3.44
N PRO A 28 -10.35 2.20 3.84
CA PRO A 28 -9.25 2.38 2.93
C PRO A 28 -9.15 1.17 1.98
N TYR A 29 -8.88 1.47 0.70
CA TYR A 29 -8.64 0.53 -0.40
C TYR A 29 -7.72 -0.64 -0.01
N VAL A 30 -6.76 -0.39 0.89
CA VAL A 30 -6.03 -1.36 1.74
C VAL A 30 -6.04 -0.78 3.16
N PRO A 31 -6.23 -1.55 4.25
CA PRO A 31 -6.07 -1.01 5.60
C PRO A 31 -4.73 -0.28 5.73
N ASP A 32 -4.67 0.96 6.25
CA ASP A 32 -3.45 1.78 6.23
C ASP A 32 -2.20 1.04 6.75
N LYS A 33 -2.38 0.12 7.70
CA LYS A 33 -1.33 -0.74 8.29
C LYS A 33 -0.71 -1.76 7.31
N CYS A 34 -1.40 -2.08 6.21
CA CYS A 34 -1.06 -3.13 5.25
C CYS A 34 -0.45 -2.61 3.94
N ASN A 35 -0.03 -1.34 3.90
CA ASN A 35 0.54 -0.72 2.68
C ASN A 35 1.88 -1.35 2.25
N TYR A 36 2.30 -1.03 1.02
CA TYR A 36 3.52 -1.56 0.41
C TYR A 36 4.79 -1.23 1.21
N ASP A 37 4.91 -0.04 1.79
CA ASP A 37 6.07 0.34 2.62
C ASP A 37 6.18 -0.51 3.89
N SER A 38 5.04 -0.80 4.52
CA SER A 38 4.95 -1.71 5.66
C SER A 38 5.42 -3.11 5.29
N PHE A 39 5.02 -3.58 4.12
CA PHE A 39 5.49 -4.83 3.56
C PHE A 39 7.01 -4.82 3.28
N LEU A 40 7.57 -3.76 2.68
CA LEU A 40 9.02 -3.67 2.43
C LEU A 40 9.84 -3.75 3.72
N ARG A 41 9.37 -3.14 4.81
CA ARG A 41 10.00 -3.27 6.13
C ARG A 41 9.93 -4.70 6.66
N PHE A 42 8.79 -5.36 6.50
CA PHE A 42 8.64 -6.78 6.84
C PHE A 42 9.60 -7.64 6.02
N GLU A 43 9.63 -7.47 4.69
CA GLU A 43 10.42 -8.28 3.79
C GLU A 43 11.92 -8.12 4.07
N HIS A 44 12.39 -6.90 4.32
CA HIS A 44 13.77 -6.65 4.69
C HIS A 44 14.17 -7.42 5.97
N LYS A 45 13.31 -7.37 7.01
CA LYS A 45 13.52 -8.10 8.26
C LYS A 45 13.48 -9.61 8.03
N TYR A 46 12.50 -10.10 7.28
CA TYR A 46 12.33 -11.53 6.99
C TYR A 46 13.54 -12.08 6.21
N LYS A 47 13.96 -11.38 5.16
CA LYS A 47 15.16 -11.71 4.39
C LYS A 47 16.40 -11.79 5.27
N SER A 48 16.66 -10.74 6.06
CA SER A 48 17.87 -10.67 6.91
C SER A 48 17.99 -11.83 7.90
N ARG A 49 16.87 -12.47 8.26
CA ARG A 49 16.81 -13.55 9.24
C ARG A 49 16.78 -14.94 8.61
N CYS A 50 16.17 -15.04 7.43
CA CYS A 50 15.67 -16.30 6.91
C CYS A 50 16.09 -16.59 5.47
N GLU A 51 16.89 -15.73 4.84
CA GLU A 51 17.25 -15.87 3.42
C GLU A 51 17.85 -17.23 3.06
N ASP A 52 18.56 -17.88 3.99
CA ASP A 52 19.17 -19.20 3.77
C ASP A 52 18.21 -20.39 3.97
N THR A 53 16.90 -20.14 4.11
CA THR A 53 15.91 -21.20 4.41
C THR A 53 14.98 -21.47 3.24
N ASP A 54 14.58 -22.75 3.09
CA ASP A 54 13.58 -23.17 2.12
C ASP A 54 12.25 -22.43 2.29
N HIS A 55 11.83 -22.17 3.54
CA HIS A 55 10.62 -21.40 3.82
C HIS A 55 10.68 -19.99 3.22
N TYR A 56 11.84 -19.33 3.27
CA TYR A 56 12.02 -18.03 2.64
C TYR A 56 11.99 -18.12 1.10
N HIS A 57 12.62 -19.13 0.50
CA HIS A 57 12.64 -19.21 -0.96
C HIS A 57 11.29 -19.60 -1.57
N PHE A 58 10.53 -20.49 -0.92
CA PHE A 58 9.33 -21.08 -1.52
C PHE A 58 8.01 -20.43 -1.11
N HIS A 59 7.98 -19.55 -0.09
CA HIS A 59 6.70 -18.97 0.35
C HIS A 59 5.96 -18.19 -0.75
N LYS A 60 6.70 -17.50 -1.63
CA LYS A 60 6.15 -16.68 -2.71
C LYS A 60 5.42 -17.49 -3.79
N ASP A 61 5.83 -18.74 -4.00
CA ASP A 61 5.27 -19.63 -5.03
C ASP A 61 4.09 -20.46 -4.51
N ARG A 62 3.86 -20.47 -3.19
CA ARG A 62 2.82 -21.25 -2.53
C ARG A 62 1.53 -20.46 -2.37
N HIS A 63 0.40 -21.15 -2.34
CA HIS A 63 -0.89 -20.53 -2.05
C HIS A 63 -0.98 -20.13 -0.57
N TYR A 64 -1.51 -18.93 -0.27
CA TYR A 64 -1.64 -18.40 1.10
C TYR A 64 -2.32 -19.38 2.06
N LEU A 65 -3.43 -20.01 1.64
CA LEU A 65 -4.16 -20.96 2.48
C LEU A 65 -3.31 -22.18 2.87
N ASN A 66 -2.42 -22.63 1.97
CA ASN A 66 -1.54 -23.77 2.26
C ASN A 66 -0.46 -23.38 3.28
N LEU A 67 0.01 -22.12 3.27
CA LEU A 67 0.92 -21.60 4.29
C LEU A 67 0.21 -21.48 5.65
N MET A 68 -1.07 -21.08 5.66
CA MET A 68 -1.85 -20.99 6.89
C MET A 68 -2.12 -22.38 7.50
N GLU A 69 -2.47 -23.36 6.68
CA GLU A 69 -2.70 -24.75 7.12
C GLU A 69 -1.41 -25.38 7.66
N GLU A 70 -0.28 -25.18 6.96
CA GLU A 70 1.01 -25.61 7.45
C GLU A 70 1.34 -24.95 8.79
N PHE A 71 1.21 -23.63 8.91
CA PHE A 71 1.48 -22.90 10.15
C PHE A 71 0.69 -23.45 11.36
N GLN A 72 -0.54 -23.90 11.15
CA GLN A 72 -1.39 -24.47 12.21
C GLN A 72 -0.96 -25.87 12.66
N THR A 73 -0.27 -26.62 11.79
CA THR A 73 0.11 -28.02 12.02
C THR A 73 1.60 -28.20 12.24
N LEU A 74 2.40 -27.17 11.96
CA LEU A 74 3.85 -27.19 12.09
C LEU A 74 4.25 -27.26 13.57
N ALA A 75 5.21 -28.13 13.88
CA ALA A 75 5.75 -28.21 15.22
C ALA A 75 6.41 -26.87 15.63
N PRO A 76 6.27 -26.41 16.89
CA PRO A 76 6.73 -25.08 17.32
C PRO A 76 8.19 -24.77 16.98
N GLU A 77 9.07 -25.76 17.09
CA GLU A 77 10.49 -25.65 16.79
C GLU A 77 10.81 -25.41 15.31
N LYS A 78 9.84 -25.67 14.42
CA LYS A 78 9.94 -25.46 12.96
C LYS A 78 9.28 -24.17 12.50
N LEU A 79 8.60 -23.43 13.38
CA LEU A 79 7.89 -22.19 13.02
C LEU A 79 8.82 -21.05 12.61
N ARG A 80 10.05 -21.04 13.12
CA ARG A 80 11.02 -20.01 12.78
C ARG A 80 11.23 -19.98 11.27
N CYS A 81 11.22 -18.78 10.70
CA CYS A 81 11.34 -18.56 9.25
C CYS A 81 10.17 -19.08 8.40
N HIS A 82 9.10 -19.63 8.99
CA HIS A 82 7.86 -19.82 8.26
C HIS A 82 7.20 -18.45 8.01
N PHE A 83 6.83 -18.14 6.76
CA PHE A 83 6.29 -16.83 6.37
C PHE A 83 5.18 -16.32 7.30
N ILE A 84 4.16 -17.14 7.59
CA ILE A 84 3.04 -16.75 8.47
C ILE A 84 3.52 -16.44 9.90
N ALA A 85 4.51 -17.18 10.40
CA ALA A 85 5.04 -16.94 11.74
C ALA A 85 5.79 -15.61 11.80
N GLU A 86 6.62 -15.33 10.80
CA GLU A 86 7.38 -14.07 10.72
C GLU A 86 6.45 -12.86 10.52
N VAL A 87 5.35 -13.01 9.76
CA VAL A 87 4.33 -11.96 9.63
C VAL A 87 3.60 -11.74 10.96
N LYS A 88 3.26 -12.82 11.68
CA LYS A 88 2.63 -12.75 13.00
C LYS A 88 3.54 -12.09 14.05
N ASP A 89 4.84 -12.32 13.97
CA ASP A 89 5.83 -11.69 14.85
C ASP A 89 6.09 -10.22 14.47
N PHE A 90 5.81 -9.83 13.23
CA PHE A 90 5.98 -8.46 12.75
C PHE A 90 4.76 -7.57 13.06
N LEU A 91 3.55 -8.13 13.04
CA LEU A 91 2.30 -7.39 13.20
C LEU A 91 1.65 -7.62 14.57
N ASP A 92 0.86 -6.65 15.05
CA ASP A 92 -0.07 -6.90 16.14
C ASP A 92 -1.18 -7.88 15.70
N ALA A 93 -1.98 -8.40 16.63
CA ALA A 93 -3.00 -9.41 16.31
C ALA A 93 -4.05 -8.91 15.29
N GLU A 94 -4.41 -7.64 15.38
CA GLU A 94 -5.32 -6.99 14.44
C GLU A 94 -4.69 -6.87 13.04
N GLY A 95 -3.46 -6.38 12.97
CA GLY A 95 -2.67 -6.22 11.75
C GLY A 95 -2.40 -7.54 11.07
N PHE A 96 -2.07 -8.60 11.83
CA PHE A 96 -1.91 -9.94 11.30
C PHE A 96 -3.19 -10.38 10.57
N THR A 97 -4.35 -10.24 11.23
CA THR A 97 -5.65 -10.64 10.67
C THR A 97 -5.98 -9.89 9.37
N LYS A 98 -5.62 -8.60 9.29
CA LYS A 98 -5.93 -7.74 8.15
C LYS A 98 -4.91 -7.81 7.02
N CYS A 99 -3.62 -7.97 7.32
CA CYS A 99 -2.53 -7.72 6.38
C CYS A 99 -1.81 -8.99 5.91
N SER A 100 -1.90 -10.12 6.61
CA SER A 100 -1.05 -11.29 6.31
C SER A 100 -1.22 -11.82 4.89
N ARG A 101 -2.48 -11.87 4.41
CA ARG A 101 -2.82 -12.26 3.04
C ARG A 101 -2.29 -11.25 2.02
N ILE A 102 -2.39 -9.95 2.33
CA ILE A 102 -1.91 -8.86 1.47
C ILE A 102 -0.38 -8.91 1.35
N PHE A 103 0.35 -9.10 2.45
CA PHE A 103 1.81 -9.25 2.45
C PHE A 103 2.25 -10.46 1.62
N HIS A 104 1.50 -11.56 1.67
CA HIS A 104 1.79 -12.72 0.84
C HIS A 104 1.60 -12.41 -0.65
N TYR A 105 0.57 -11.65 -1.01
CA TYR A 105 0.36 -11.22 -2.39
C TYR A 105 1.44 -10.29 -2.92
N PHE A 106 1.91 -9.36 -2.10
CA PHE A 106 3.07 -8.53 -2.45
C PHE A 106 4.32 -9.39 -2.64
N ALA A 107 4.61 -10.32 -1.73
CA ALA A 107 5.76 -11.23 -1.86
C ALA A 107 5.71 -12.07 -3.14
N ALA A 108 4.53 -12.57 -3.52
CA ALA A 108 4.33 -13.37 -4.72
C ALA A 108 4.48 -12.58 -6.04
N SER A 109 4.26 -11.26 -6.01
CA SER A 109 4.17 -10.45 -7.24
C SER A 109 5.33 -9.48 -7.44
N ARG A 110 6.07 -9.17 -6.36
CA ARG A 110 7.11 -8.13 -6.35
C ARG A 110 8.19 -8.36 -7.41
N SER A 111 8.78 -9.56 -7.44
CA SER A 111 9.89 -9.82 -8.37
C SER A 111 9.46 -9.67 -9.82
N CYS A 112 8.28 -10.18 -10.20
CA CYS A 112 7.79 -10.04 -11.56
C CYS A 112 7.54 -8.57 -11.95
N VAL A 113 7.01 -7.77 -11.02
CA VAL A 113 6.78 -6.34 -11.27
C VAL A 113 8.09 -5.58 -11.43
N GLU A 114 9.08 -5.84 -10.58
CA GLU A 114 10.41 -5.22 -10.70
C GLU A 114 11.12 -5.62 -12.01
N GLU A 115 10.96 -6.89 -12.44
CA GLU A 115 11.43 -7.37 -13.74
C GLU A 115 10.68 -6.68 -14.89
N ALA A 116 9.35 -6.56 -14.82
CA ALA A 116 8.55 -5.89 -15.84
C ALA A 116 8.96 -4.41 -16.00
N GLU A 117 9.16 -3.68 -14.90
CA GLU A 117 9.66 -2.30 -14.94
C GLU A 117 11.02 -2.18 -15.63
N THR A 118 11.88 -3.19 -15.49
CA THR A 118 13.22 -3.24 -16.08
C THR A 118 13.18 -3.63 -17.56
N ASP A 119 12.47 -4.72 -17.88
CA ASP A 119 12.45 -5.35 -19.21
C ASP A 119 11.61 -4.56 -20.22
N THR A 120 10.56 -3.87 -19.75
CA THR A 120 9.66 -3.05 -20.57
C THR A 120 9.86 -1.56 -20.36
N SER A 121 11.11 -1.16 -20.15
CA SER A 121 11.48 0.24 -19.90
C SER A 121 10.96 1.22 -20.97
N ALA A 122 10.76 0.76 -22.21
CA ALA A 122 10.15 1.53 -23.28
C ALA A 122 8.64 1.75 -23.05
N GLU A 123 7.88 0.68 -22.80
CA GLU A 123 6.43 0.77 -22.50
C GLU A 123 6.17 1.51 -21.19
N PHE A 124 7.02 1.32 -20.18
CA PHE A 124 7.02 2.13 -18.96
C PHE A 124 7.32 3.60 -19.25
N GLY A 125 8.29 3.86 -20.12
CA GLY A 125 8.63 5.19 -20.60
C GLY A 125 7.45 5.88 -21.30
N GLU A 126 6.62 5.15 -22.04
CA GLU A 126 5.41 5.70 -22.63
C GLU A 126 4.38 6.11 -21.56
N CYS A 127 4.28 5.38 -20.45
CA CYS A 127 3.40 5.75 -19.35
C CYS A 127 3.84 7.06 -18.67
N MET A 128 5.14 7.35 -18.63
CA MET A 128 5.69 8.58 -18.03
C MET A 128 5.13 9.87 -18.65
N ARG A 129 4.54 9.81 -19.85
CA ARG A 129 3.84 10.97 -20.46
C ARG A 129 2.68 11.50 -19.59
N HIS A 130 2.09 10.65 -18.75
CA HIS A 130 1.04 11.04 -17.79
C HIS A 130 1.59 11.78 -16.57
N LEU A 131 2.90 11.64 -16.33
CA LEU A 131 3.65 12.37 -15.30
C LEU A 131 4.45 13.53 -15.90
N ALA A 132 4.35 13.78 -17.20
CA ALA A 132 4.89 15.00 -17.77
C ALA A 132 4.07 16.16 -17.20
N VAL A 133 4.69 16.97 -16.32
CA VAL A 133 4.03 18.10 -15.67
C VAL A 133 3.36 18.97 -16.72
N GLN A 134 2.05 18.86 -16.84
CA GLN A 134 1.27 19.74 -17.69
C GLN A 134 0.81 20.87 -16.80
N ARG A 135 1.21 22.11 -17.13
CA ARG A 135 0.74 23.38 -16.54
C ARG A 135 1.50 23.85 -15.26
N PRO A 136 1.32 25.12 -14.82
CA PRO A 136 2.09 25.74 -13.74
C PRO A 136 1.95 25.06 -12.37
N GLU A 137 0.92 24.23 -12.19
CA GLU A 137 0.44 23.73 -10.90
C GLU A 137 1.16 22.48 -10.40
N LYS A 138 2.14 21.94 -11.15
CA LYS A 138 2.87 20.71 -10.79
C LYS A 138 1.93 19.54 -10.46
N THR A 139 1.01 19.23 -11.36
CA THR A 139 0.05 18.12 -11.20
C THR A 139 0.32 16.97 -12.17
N PHE A 140 0.07 15.75 -11.69
CA PHE A 140 0.19 14.50 -12.45
C PHE A 140 -1.18 13.86 -12.68
N ASP A 141 -1.39 13.26 -13.86
CA ASP A 141 -2.53 12.37 -14.10
C ASP A 141 -2.20 10.98 -13.54
N CYS A 142 -2.25 10.87 -12.21
CA CYS A 142 -1.87 9.67 -11.47
C CYS A 142 -2.70 8.46 -11.88
N LYS A 143 -4.01 8.66 -12.08
CA LYS A 143 -4.92 7.59 -12.51
C LYS A 143 -4.53 7.05 -13.88
N ALA A 144 -4.32 7.91 -14.87
CA ALA A 144 -3.97 7.43 -16.20
C ALA A 144 -2.57 6.82 -16.26
N TYR A 145 -1.63 7.35 -15.47
CA TYR A 145 -0.31 6.71 -15.28
C TYR A 145 -0.47 5.28 -14.76
N VAL A 146 -1.20 5.09 -13.66
CA VAL A 146 -1.37 3.77 -13.07
C VAL A 146 -2.18 2.85 -14.00
N GLN A 147 -3.20 3.35 -14.70
CA GLN A 147 -3.90 2.58 -15.74
C GLN A 147 -2.98 2.12 -16.87
N CYS A 148 -2.02 2.95 -17.24
CA CYS A 148 -1.01 2.60 -18.24
C CYS A 148 -0.10 1.48 -17.74
N VAL A 149 0.51 1.65 -16.56
CA VAL A 149 1.40 0.66 -15.94
C VAL A 149 0.67 -0.64 -15.63
N HIS A 150 -0.58 -0.56 -15.19
CA HIS A 150 -1.44 -1.71 -14.92
C HIS A 150 -1.56 -2.64 -16.12
N ARG A 151 -1.67 -2.09 -17.34
CA ARG A 151 -1.72 -2.91 -18.57
C ARG A 151 -0.42 -3.66 -18.80
N VAL A 152 0.72 -3.03 -18.50
CA VAL A 152 2.04 -3.66 -18.62
C VAL A 152 2.17 -4.81 -17.62
N TYR A 153 1.82 -4.58 -16.35
CA TYR A 153 1.84 -5.66 -15.35
C TYR A 153 0.83 -6.77 -15.64
N LEU A 154 -0.34 -6.45 -16.17
CA LEU A 154 -1.31 -7.48 -16.55
C LEU A 154 -0.75 -8.40 -17.64
N ASP A 155 -0.05 -7.84 -18.63
CA ASP A 155 0.58 -8.59 -19.71
C ASP A 155 1.73 -9.47 -19.19
N LYS A 156 2.61 -8.93 -18.34
CA LYS A 156 3.83 -9.63 -17.89
C LYS A 156 3.60 -10.56 -16.71
N CYS A 157 2.81 -10.13 -15.73
CA CYS A 157 2.69 -10.78 -14.42
C CYS A 157 1.28 -11.32 -14.14
N GLY A 158 0.31 -11.04 -15.01
CA GLY A 158 -1.07 -11.44 -14.84
C GLY A 158 -1.80 -10.72 -13.70
N LYS A 159 -3.00 -11.21 -13.39
CA LYS A 159 -3.93 -10.51 -12.48
C LYS A 159 -3.43 -10.35 -11.04
N ARG A 160 -2.51 -11.21 -10.57
CA ARG A 160 -2.02 -11.16 -9.18
C ARG A 160 -1.18 -9.91 -8.90
N ALA A 161 -0.44 -9.41 -9.89
CA ALA A 161 0.38 -8.21 -9.75
C ALA A 161 -0.44 -6.92 -9.62
N LEU A 162 -1.71 -6.94 -10.01
CA LEU A 162 -2.56 -5.75 -10.08
C LEU A 162 -2.83 -5.11 -8.73
N ALA A 163 -2.92 -5.93 -7.68
CA ALA A 163 -3.11 -5.46 -6.31
C ALA A 163 -1.93 -4.58 -5.86
N MET A 164 -0.70 -4.93 -6.26
CA MET A 164 0.50 -4.21 -5.86
C MET A 164 0.67 -2.88 -6.59
N THR A 165 0.19 -2.78 -7.84
CA THR A 165 0.32 -1.58 -8.67
C THR A 165 -0.19 -0.33 -7.95
N CYS A 166 -1.41 -0.41 -7.43
CA CYS A 166 -2.07 0.72 -6.82
C CYS A 166 -1.40 1.13 -5.50
N ASP A 167 -1.11 0.17 -4.61
CA ASP A 167 -0.45 0.47 -3.34
C ASP A 167 0.95 1.05 -3.51
N ARG A 168 1.73 0.50 -4.44
CA ARG A 168 3.07 0.98 -4.79
C ARG A 168 3.01 2.44 -5.23
N TYR A 169 2.13 2.79 -6.18
CA TYR A 169 2.10 4.16 -6.70
C TYR A 169 1.36 5.16 -5.80
N ILE A 170 0.42 4.71 -4.95
CA ILE A 170 -0.12 5.57 -3.89
C ILE A 170 1.02 6.02 -2.96
N ALA A 171 1.89 5.10 -2.53
CA ALA A 171 3.05 5.44 -1.70
C ALA A 171 4.01 6.38 -2.44
N THR A 172 4.37 6.05 -3.68
CA THR A 172 5.26 6.88 -4.51
C THR A 172 4.72 8.30 -4.71
N PHE A 173 3.44 8.46 -5.06
CA PHE A 173 2.87 9.79 -5.30
C PHE A 173 2.71 10.61 -4.02
N ARG A 174 2.43 9.98 -2.86
CA ARG A 174 2.43 10.68 -1.57
C ARG A 174 3.82 11.18 -1.20
N ASP A 175 4.84 10.38 -1.47
CA ASP A 175 6.24 10.76 -1.24
C ASP A 175 6.66 11.94 -2.12
N LEU A 176 6.29 11.90 -3.41
CA LEU A 176 6.56 13.00 -4.35
C LEU A 176 5.79 14.28 -3.99
N ASP A 177 4.55 14.17 -3.52
CA ASP A 177 3.77 15.31 -3.03
C ASP A 177 4.45 15.94 -1.81
N PHE A 178 4.80 15.11 -0.82
CA PHE A 178 5.46 15.58 0.40
C PHE A 178 6.83 16.22 0.16
N HIS A 179 7.67 15.61 -0.69
CA HIS A 179 9.05 16.06 -0.88
C HIS A 179 9.24 17.08 -2.00
N LEU A 180 8.43 17.02 -3.07
CA LEU A 180 8.62 17.85 -4.28
C LEU A 180 7.45 18.82 -4.54
N GLY A 181 6.36 18.73 -3.76
CA GLY A 181 5.16 19.52 -3.95
C GLY A 181 4.48 19.24 -5.28
N VAL A 182 4.57 18.00 -5.75
CA VAL A 182 3.95 17.52 -6.99
C VAL A 182 2.83 16.56 -6.63
N THR A 183 1.59 16.93 -6.94
CA THR A 183 0.40 16.16 -6.50
C THR A 183 -0.30 15.46 -7.67
N CYS A 184 -1.12 14.46 -7.34
CA CYS A 184 -2.12 13.95 -8.26
C CYS A 184 -3.18 15.03 -8.56
N ASP A 185 -3.66 15.03 -9.80
CA ASP A 185 -4.78 15.84 -10.28
C ASP A 185 -6.08 15.56 -9.49
N SER A 186 -6.31 14.30 -9.13
CA SER A 186 -7.43 13.86 -8.30
C SER A 186 -7.08 12.58 -7.54
N TRP A 187 -6.80 12.72 -6.24
CA TRP A 187 -6.58 11.58 -5.34
C TRP A 187 -7.82 10.69 -5.24
N ASP A 188 -9.01 11.28 -5.17
CA ASP A 188 -10.28 10.54 -5.03
C ASP A 188 -10.54 9.65 -6.27
N ASP A 189 -10.33 10.17 -7.47
CA ASP A 189 -10.49 9.40 -8.71
C ASP A 189 -9.46 8.27 -8.82
N PHE A 190 -8.24 8.51 -8.33
CA PHE A 190 -7.20 7.50 -8.29
C PHE A 190 -7.55 6.37 -7.31
N PHE A 191 -7.98 6.69 -6.09
CA PHE A 191 -8.42 5.68 -5.10
C PHE A 191 -9.64 4.90 -5.60
N ALA A 192 -10.63 5.57 -6.19
CA ALA A 192 -11.80 4.91 -6.77
C ALA A 192 -11.41 3.93 -7.87
N TYR A 193 -10.47 4.30 -8.74
CA TYR A 193 -9.92 3.37 -9.73
C TYR A 193 -9.25 2.16 -9.07
N CYS A 194 -8.41 2.39 -8.06
CA CYS A 194 -7.72 1.32 -7.35
C CYS A 194 -8.70 0.28 -6.76
N GLU A 195 -9.77 0.73 -6.09
CA GLU A 195 -10.81 -0.18 -5.56
C GLU A 195 -11.45 -1.08 -6.62
N THR A 196 -11.57 -0.60 -7.87
CA THR A 196 -12.19 -1.40 -8.94
C THR A 196 -11.27 -2.49 -9.49
N VAL A 197 -9.96 -2.35 -9.34
CA VAL A 197 -8.99 -3.22 -10.02
C VAL A 197 -8.23 -4.16 -9.08
N THR A 198 -8.49 -4.09 -7.79
CA THR A 198 -7.82 -4.93 -6.79
C THR A 198 -8.78 -5.97 -6.26
N PRO A 199 -8.56 -7.25 -6.62
CA PRO A 199 -9.38 -8.33 -6.12
C PRO A 199 -8.93 -8.71 -4.70
N TYR A 200 -9.75 -8.43 -3.68
CA TYR A 200 -9.65 -9.08 -2.37
C TYR A 200 -10.51 -10.33 -2.30
#